data_AF-A0A7S0CIR4-F1
#
_entry.id   AF-A0A7S0CIR4-F1
#
_cell.length_a   1.000
_cell.length_b   1.000
_cell.length_c   1.000
_cell.angle_alpha   90.00
_cell.angle_beta   90.00
_cell.angle_gamma   90.00
#
_symmetry.space_group_name_H-M   'P 1'
#
loop_
_entity.id
_entity.type
_entity.pdbx_description
1 polymer ?
#
loop_
_entity_poly.entity_id
_entity_poly.type
_entity_poly.pdbx_seq_one_letter_code
_entity_poly.pdbx_strand_id
1 'polypeptide(L)'
;VACRSPCHPIARTLIQESGVPIAAPSANRFGHVSPTSAKHVYDDLRGEDVWIVDPLMDGEGQEEEGCAVGVESTVAKVDHASRSIAILRHGAVSSVQIRDCLTSHNISSYDVTTQIKTTAETVSNIAPGQTIRHYSPNVPSTLLSTRRFEQSPSTSEPLSNDELSVLKTSVVLDYGKRLSSLAPHCLSYRDLSPDGDSAQAAHAVFDGLRWAENVENVERIYFPDLEVEDSDDVGNGNGDEDALLLAVKDRLTRAASGVVVTTLQ
;
A
#
# COMPACT_ATOMS: atom_id res chain seq x y z
N VAL A 1 22.75 -4.44 -3.23
CA VAL A 1 22.19 -4.78 -1.90
C VAL A 1 21.32 -3.63 -1.43
N ALA A 2 20.18 -3.89 -0.80
CA ALA A 2 19.34 -2.87 -0.18
C ALA A 2 19.51 -2.94 1.35
N CYS A 3 19.60 -1.81 2.02
CA CYS A 3 19.73 -1.72 3.48
C CYS A 3 18.75 -0.69 4.04
N ARG A 4 18.36 -0.88 5.31
CA ARG A 4 17.56 0.06 6.09
C ARG A 4 17.90 -0.08 7.57
N SER A 5 17.62 0.97 8.35
CA SER A 5 17.65 0.93 9.81
C SER A 5 16.22 1.12 10.32
N PRO A 6 15.57 0.08 10.88
CA PRO A 6 14.16 0.16 11.26
C PRO A 6 13.96 1.10 12.45
N CYS A 7 12.96 1.98 12.36
CA CYS A 7 12.54 2.85 13.47
C CYS A 7 11.54 2.11 14.38
N HIS A 8 11.93 0.95 14.92
CA HIS A 8 11.10 0.18 15.85
C HIS A 8 11.97 -0.38 16.98
N PRO A 9 11.67 -0.10 18.27
CA PRO A 9 12.48 -0.55 19.40
C PRO A 9 12.76 -2.05 19.38
N ILE A 10 11.73 -2.89 19.24
CA ILE A 10 11.89 -4.36 19.20
C ILE A 10 12.82 -4.81 18.07
N ALA A 11 12.65 -4.29 16.84
CA ALA A 11 13.50 -4.65 15.71
C ALA A 11 14.96 -4.22 15.92
N ARG A 12 15.19 -3.03 16.51
CA ARG A 12 16.53 -2.55 16.82
C ARG A 12 17.21 -3.38 17.90
N THR A 13 16.49 -3.75 18.95
CA THR A 13 16.98 -4.65 19.99
C THR A 13 17.32 -6.01 19.40
N LEU A 14 16.45 -6.59 18.56
CA LEU A 14 16.74 -7.86 17.90
C LEU A 14 18.03 -7.82 17.05
N ILE A 15 18.22 -6.76 16.25
CA ILE A 15 19.44 -6.58 15.44
C ILE A 15 20.68 -6.41 16.34
N GLN A 16 20.55 -5.69 17.45
CA GLN A 16 21.65 -5.47 18.37
C GLN A 16 22.05 -6.76 19.09
N GLU A 17 21.08 -7.50 19.62
CA GLU A 17 21.32 -8.75 20.35
C GLU A 17 21.76 -9.90 19.43
N SER A 18 21.34 -9.90 18.15
CA SER A 18 21.79 -10.90 17.18
C SER A 18 23.27 -10.75 16.80
N GLY A 19 23.84 -9.56 16.96
CA GLY A 19 25.22 -9.26 16.57
C GLY A 19 25.49 -9.34 15.05
N VAL A 20 24.45 -9.46 14.21
CA VAL A 20 24.57 -9.61 12.75
C VAL A 20 23.51 -8.81 12.00
N PRO A 21 23.77 -8.39 10.75
CA PRO A 21 22.73 -7.85 9.88
C PRO A 21 21.63 -8.90 9.62
N ILE A 22 20.37 -8.49 9.69
CA ILE A 22 19.21 -9.37 9.47
C ILE A 22 18.61 -9.10 8.09
N ALA A 23 18.57 -10.12 7.25
CA ALA A 23 17.79 -10.10 6.01
C ALA A 23 16.33 -10.43 6.34
N ALA A 24 15.41 -9.48 6.14
CA ALA A 24 14.01 -9.61 6.51
C ALA A 24 13.08 -9.05 5.41
N PRO A 25 12.48 -9.90 4.55
CA PRO A 25 11.34 -9.51 3.72
C PRO A 25 10.08 -9.33 4.59
N SER A 26 8.95 -9.00 3.97
CA SER A 26 7.65 -9.00 4.66
C SER A 26 7.30 -10.43 5.11
N ALA A 27 6.75 -10.57 6.33
CA ALA A 27 6.52 -11.85 6.98
C ALA A 27 5.19 -12.52 6.57
N ASN A 28 4.93 -12.56 5.27
CA ASN A 28 3.74 -13.18 4.66
C ASN A 28 4.13 -14.33 3.75
N ARG A 29 3.14 -15.17 3.40
CA ARG A 29 3.32 -16.12 2.29
C ARG A 29 3.60 -15.37 1.01
N PHE A 30 4.50 -15.91 0.18
CA PHE A 30 4.93 -15.27 -1.07
C PHE A 30 3.73 -14.88 -1.94
N GLY A 31 3.67 -13.61 -2.36
CA GLY A 31 2.61 -13.04 -3.20
C GLY A 31 1.36 -12.56 -2.44
N HIS A 32 1.16 -12.99 -1.19
CA HIS A 32 0.04 -12.60 -0.36
C HIS A 32 0.14 -11.14 0.11
N VAL A 33 -0.92 -10.62 0.75
CA VAL A 33 -0.97 -9.28 1.34
C VAL A 33 0.09 -9.17 2.45
N SER A 34 0.82 -8.06 2.53
CA SER A 34 1.82 -7.86 3.59
C SER A 34 1.16 -7.88 4.99
N PRO A 35 1.88 -8.33 6.04
CA PRO A 35 1.33 -8.34 7.39
C PRO A 35 1.62 -7.02 8.09
N THR A 36 0.61 -6.47 8.77
CA THR A 36 0.74 -5.30 9.65
C THR A 36 0.57 -5.61 11.12
N SER A 37 0.13 -6.82 11.49
CA SER A 37 -0.07 -7.26 12.88
C SER A 37 0.52 -8.65 13.11
N ALA A 38 0.73 -9.02 14.38
CA ALA A 38 1.14 -10.36 14.75
C ALA A 38 0.11 -11.41 14.30
N LYS A 39 -1.19 -11.09 14.40
CA LYS A 39 -2.27 -11.91 13.86
C LYS A 39 -2.11 -12.18 12.36
N HIS A 40 -1.77 -11.18 11.55
CA HIS A 40 -1.52 -11.38 10.12
C HIS A 40 -0.38 -12.35 9.84
N VAL A 41 0.71 -12.28 10.62
CA VAL A 41 1.83 -13.22 10.53
C VAL A 41 1.39 -14.62 10.94
N TYR A 42 0.64 -14.75 12.03
CA TYR A 42 0.13 -16.04 12.50
C TYR A 42 -0.80 -16.68 11.48
N ASP A 43 -1.74 -15.92 10.91
CA ASP A 43 -2.69 -16.46 9.93
C ASP A 43 -2.00 -17.01 8.68
N ASP A 44 -0.89 -16.40 8.26
CA ASP A 44 -0.09 -16.85 7.13
C ASP A 44 0.87 -18.01 7.50
N LEU A 45 1.46 -17.99 8.70
CA LEU A 45 2.62 -18.83 9.04
C LEU A 45 2.38 -19.83 10.18
N ARG A 46 1.17 -19.96 10.74
CA ARG A 46 0.85 -20.89 11.87
C ARG A 46 1.21 -22.36 11.64
N GLY A 47 1.44 -22.78 10.41
CA GLY A 47 1.86 -24.14 10.06
C GLY A 47 3.38 -24.30 9.88
N GLU A 48 4.13 -23.21 9.98
CA GLU A 48 5.58 -23.16 9.82
C GLU A 48 6.26 -23.08 11.20
N ASP A 49 7.53 -23.47 11.26
CA ASP A 49 8.35 -23.33 12.47
C ASP A 49 8.84 -21.88 12.62
N VAL A 50 7.93 -21.00 13.07
CA VAL A 50 8.20 -19.56 13.24
C VAL A 50 7.86 -19.08 14.64
N TRP A 51 8.67 -18.16 15.14
CA TRP A 51 8.43 -17.45 16.40
C TRP A 51 7.86 -16.07 16.09
N ILE A 52 6.74 -15.73 16.73
CA ILE A 52 6.11 -14.41 16.59
C ILE A 52 6.33 -13.66 17.89
N VAL A 53 6.93 -12.48 17.78
CA VAL A 53 7.10 -11.56 18.90
C VAL A 53 5.95 -10.57 18.85
N ASP A 54 5.02 -10.72 19.79
CA ASP A 54 3.89 -9.80 19.96
C ASP A 54 3.97 -9.17 21.36
N PRO A 55 4.29 -7.87 21.47
CA PRO A 55 4.38 -7.20 22.77
C PRO A 55 3.05 -7.11 23.51
N LEU A 56 1.92 -7.36 22.84
CA LEU A 56 0.57 -7.24 23.39
C LEU A 56 0.02 -8.57 23.92
N MET A 57 0.66 -9.71 23.60
CA MET A 57 0.19 -11.02 24.08
C MET A 57 0.25 -11.19 25.61
N ASP A 58 1.11 -10.43 26.30
CA ASP A 58 1.25 -10.48 27.76
C ASP A 58 0.41 -9.42 28.50
N GLY A 59 -0.35 -8.58 27.79
CA GLY A 59 -1.12 -7.47 28.35
C GLY A 59 -2.61 -7.53 28.03
N GLU A 60 -3.45 -7.81 29.02
CA GLU A 60 -4.89 -7.57 28.90
C GLU A 60 -5.14 -6.06 28.75
N GLY A 61 -5.70 -5.64 27.61
CA GLY A 61 -6.32 -4.31 27.46
C GLY A 61 -5.57 -3.25 26.67
N GLN A 62 -4.57 -3.60 25.86
CA GLN A 62 -4.07 -2.70 24.81
C GLN A 62 -4.65 -3.15 23.47
N GLU A 63 -5.29 -2.23 22.75
CA GLU A 63 -5.72 -2.45 21.37
C GLU A 63 -4.53 -2.96 20.55
N GLU A 64 -4.75 -3.94 19.65
CA GLU A 64 -3.71 -4.44 18.75
C GLU A 64 -3.10 -3.27 17.94
N GLU A 65 -2.02 -2.66 18.44
CA GLU A 65 -1.29 -1.66 17.69
C GLU A 65 -0.44 -2.38 16.63
N GLY A 66 -1.00 -2.47 15.42
CA GLY A 66 -0.27 -2.90 14.23
C GLY A 66 0.89 -1.94 13.88
N CYS A 67 1.54 -2.19 12.75
CA CYS A 67 2.61 -1.34 12.24
C CYS A 67 2.14 0.12 12.15
N ALA A 68 2.82 1.04 12.84
CA ALA A 68 2.44 2.45 12.90
C ALA A 68 2.17 3.09 11.52
N VAL A 69 2.99 2.76 10.51
CA VAL A 69 2.86 3.29 9.14
C VAL A 69 1.97 2.41 8.24
N GLY A 70 1.87 1.11 8.49
CA GLY A 70 1.09 0.15 7.70
C GLY A 70 1.59 -0.19 6.29
N VAL A 71 2.44 0.62 5.65
CA VAL A 71 3.08 0.30 4.35
C VAL A 71 4.60 0.08 4.46
N GLU A 72 5.18 -0.59 3.46
CA GLU A 72 6.63 -0.80 3.42
C GLU A 72 7.43 0.49 3.21
N SER A 73 8.73 0.41 3.51
CA SER A 73 9.67 1.53 3.34
C SER A 73 9.80 2.00 1.90
N THR A 74 10.02 3.31 1.73
CA THR A 74 10.54 3.87 0.49
C THR A 74 11.86 3.18 0.14
N VAL A 75 12.02 2.81 -1.13
CA VAL A 75 13.28 2.25 -1.65
C VAL A 75 13.85 3.23 -2.64
N ALA A 76 15.08 3.68 -2.40
CA ALA A 76 15.80 4.56 -3.31
C ALA A 76 17.15 3.94 -3.71
N LYS A 77 17.45 3.97 -5.00
CA LYS A 77 18.75 3.57 -5.55
C LYS A 77 19.64 4.78 -5.65
N VAL A 78 20.81 4.70 -5.04
CA VAL A 78 21.86 5.73 -5.16
C VAL A 78 22.83 5.31 -6.25
N ASP A 79 23.07 6.19 -7.22
CA ASP A 79 24.10 6.07 -8.24
C ASP A 79 25.12 7.21 -8.09
N HIS A 80 26.33 6.85 -7.64
CA HIS A 80 27.41 7.80 -7.42
C HIS A 80 28.03 8.34 -8.72
N ALA A 81 27.96 7.58 -9.82
CA ALA A 81 28.58 7.97 -11.09
C ALA A 81 27.74 9.04 -11.79
N SER A 82 26.43 8.84 -11.86
CA SER A 82 25.49 9.82 -12.38
C SER A 82 25.05 10.86 -11.35
N ARG A 83 25.46 10.70 -10.08
CA ARG A 83 25.02 11.53 -8.96
C ARG A 83 23.49 11.63 -8.88
N SER A 84 22.82 10.48 -8.95
CA SER A 84 21.36 10.43 -8.90
C SER A 84 20.87 9.53 -7.76
N ILE A 85 19.69 9.87 -7.24
CA ILE A 85 18.92 9.04 -6.32
C ILE A 85 17.56 8.80 -6.98
N ALA A 86 17.31 7.54 -7.34
CA ALA A 86 16.06 7.13 -7.99
C ALA A 86 15.16 6.39 -6.99
N ILE A 87 13.99 6.94 -6.68
CA ILE A 87 12.96 6.25 -5.89
C ILE A 87 12.38 5.12 -6.73
N LEU A 88 12.57 3.89 -6.27
CA LEU A 88 12.12 2.66 -6.92
C LEU A 88 10.82 2.10 -6.33
N ARG A 89 10.43 2.56 -5.14
CA ARG A 89 9.18 2.18 -4.46
C ARG A 89 8.77 3.29 -3.49
N HIS A 90 7.51 3.71 -3.55
CA HIS A 90 6.92 4.62 -2.56
C HIS A 90 6.71 3.94 -1.19
N GLY A 91 6.90 4.73 -0.15
CA GLY A 91 6.62 4.44 1.25
C GLY A 91 6.54 5.77 2.01
N ALA A 92 6.72 5.75 3.33
CA ALA A 92 6.54 6.95 4.15
C ALA A 92 7.57 8.09 3.96
N VAL A 93 8.68 7.84 3.25
CA VAL A 93 9.71 8.87 3.00
C VAL A 93 9.50 9.47 1.61
N SER A 94 9.23 10.78 1.53
CA SER A 94 8.98 11.51 0.29
C SER A 94 10.27 11.92 -0.44
N SER A 95 10.15 12.27 -1.73
CA SER A 95 11.30 12.82 -2.48
C SER A 95 11.77 14.16 -1.87
N VAL A 96 10.85 14.96 -1.33
CA VAL A 96 11.13 16.22 -0.63
C VAL A 96 11.97 15.95 0.61
N GLN A 97 11.57 14.99 1.46
CA GLN A 97 12.33 14.64 2.67
C GLN A 97 13.74 14.13 2.36
N ILE A 98 13.92 13.40 1.24
CA ILE A 98 15.25 13.00 0.78
C ILE A 98 16.07 14.24 0.38
N ARG A 99 15.50 15.16 -0.42
CA ARG A 99 16.16 16.41 -0.82
C ARG A 99 16.54 17.30 0.37
N ASP A 100 15.66 17.41 1.36
CA ASP A 100 15.90 18.19 2.57
C ASP A 100 17.00 17.56 3.45
N CYS A 101 17.00 16.23 3.57
CA CYS A 101 18.06 15.50 4.26
C CYS A 101 19.43 15.74 3.60
N LEU A 102 19.50 15.64 2.26
CA LEU A 102 20.72 15.94 1.51
C LEU A 102 21.18 17.38 1.72
N THR A 103 20.26 18.34 1.63
CA THR A 103 20.56 19.77 1.77
C THR A 103 21.05 20.11 3.18
N SER A 104 20.38 19.60 4.22
CA SER A 104 20.75 19.81 5.63
C SER A 104 22.12 19.22 6.00
N HIS A 105 22.61 18.23 5.24
CA HIS A 105 23.94 17.64 5.41
C HIS A 105 24.96 18.15 4.37
N ASN A 106 24.65 19.24 3.66
CA ASN A 106 25.50 19.86 2.63
C ASN A 106 25.89 18.91 1.47
N ILE A 107 24.98 18.01 1.09
CA ILE A 107 25.13 17.06 -0.01
C ILE A 107 24.29 17.53 -1.21
N SER A 108 24.66 18.65 -1.83
CA SER A 108 23.87 19.27 -2.92
C SER A 108 24.07 18.66 -4.31
N SER A 109 24.88 17.60 -4.44
CA SER A 109 25.28 17.08 -5.74
C SER A 109 24.35 16.02 -6.33
N TYR A 110 23.27 15.61 -5.65
CA TYR A 110 22.43 14.51 -6.11
C TYR A 110 21.08 14.97 -6.63
N ASP A 111 20.74 14.52 -7.83
CA ASP A 111 19.40 14.68 -8.39
C ASP A 111 18.48 13.58 -7.85
N VAL A 112 17.36 13.96 -7.24
CA VAL A 112 16.35 13.03 -6.74
C VAL A 112 15.24 12.89 -7.77
N THR A 113 14.97 11.67 -8.22
CA THR A 113 13.97 11.35 -9.24
C THR A 113 13.11 10.17 -8.80
N THR A 114 11.92 10.04 -9.38
CA THR A 114 11.06 8.87 -9.19
C THR A 114 11.16 7.97 -10.43
N GLN A 115 11.43 6.68 -10.22
CA GLN A 115 11.59 5.68 -11.28
C GLN A 115 10.89 4.38 -10.90
N ILE A 116 9.60 4.46 -10.67
CA ILE A 116 8.79 3.29 -10.36
C ILE A 116 8.47 2.57 -11.67
N LYS A 117 9.03 1.38 -11.80
CA LYS A 117 8.77 0.48 -12.93
C LYS A 117 7.97 -0.70 -12.44
N THR A 118 6.87 -0.98 -13.12
CA THR A 118 6.17 -2.26 -13.01
C THR A 118 6.84 -3.22 -13.98
N THR A 119 7.47 -4.26 -13.45
CA THR A 119 8.11 -5.29 -14.27
C THR A 119 7.19 -6.52 -14.36
N ALA A 120 7.05 -7.07 -15.57
CA ALA A 120 6.47 -8.39 -15.74
C ALA A 120 7.30 -9.43 -14.97
N GLU A 121 6.67 -10.51 -14.50
CA GLU A 121 7.27 -11.56 -13.63
C GLU A 121 8.59 -12.17 -14.14
N THR A 122 8.92 -11.98 -15.42
CA THR A 122 10.08 -12.56 -16.12
C THR A 122 11.36 -11.71 -16.07
N VAL A 123 11.37 -10.55 -15.41
CA VAL A 123 12.56 -9.68 -15.31
C VAL A 123 13.11 -9.68 -13.88
N SER A 124 14.44 -9.80 -13.74
CA SER A 124 15.11 -9.68 -12.44
C SER A 124 14.83 -8.30 -11.83
N ASN A 125 14.11 -8.28 -10.71
CA ASN A 125 13.73 -7.04 -10.03
C ASN A 125 14.93 -6.41 -9.32
N ILE A 126 15.04 -5.07 -9.40
CA ILE A 126 16.09 -4.28 -8.75
C ILE A 126 15.69 -3.96 -7.30
N ALA A 127 14.38 -3.99 -6.99
CA ALA A 127 13.83 -3.80 -5.65
C ALA A 127 12.67 -4.78 -5.34
N PRO A 128 12.42 -5.10 -4.06
CA PRO A 128 11.27 -5.89 -3.66
C PRO A 128 9.94 -5.20 -4.01
N GLY A 129 8.90 -6.00 -4.31
CA GLY A 129 7.57 -5.48 -4.60
C GLY A 129 7.39 -4.92 -6.01
N GLN A 130 8.28 -5.19 -6.97
CA GLN A 130 8.20 -4.69 -8.35
C GLN A 130 7.35 -5.55 -9.31
N THR A 131 6.93 -6.76 -8.89
CA THR A 131 6.06 -7.63 -9.70
C THR A 131 4.64 -7.09 -9.83
N ILE A 132 3.96 -7.42 -10.95
CA ILE A 132 2.57 -7.06 -11.23
C ILE A 132 1.61 -7.67 -10.20
N ARG A 133 1.84 -8.91 -9.80
CA ARG A 133 1.08 -9.60 -8.75
C ARG A 133 1.88 -9.55 -7.45
N HIS A 134 1.60 -8.54 -6.63
CA HIS A 134 2.21 -8.38 -5.31
C HIS A 134 1.16 -7.73 -4.40
N TYR A 135 1.08 -8.16 -3.14
CA TYR A 135 0.02 -7.74 -2.22
C TYR A 135 -1.39 -8.13 -2.68
N SER A 136 -1.52 -9.13 -3.55
CA SER A 136 -2.80 -9.52 -4.11
C SER A 136 -3.55 -10.39 -3.10
N PRO A 137 -4.77 -10.00 -2.71
CA PRO A 137 -5.65 -10.88 -1.98
C PRO A 137 -5.96 -12.15 -2.79
N ASN A 138 -6.47 -13.18 -2.14
CA ASN A 138 -6.87 -14.42 -2.81
C ASN A 138 -8.15 -14.26 -3.67
N VAL A 139 -8.78 -13.09 -3.59
CA VAL A 139 -10.02 -12.71 -4.28
C VAL A 139 -9.69 -11.74 -5.42
N PRO A 140 -10.27 -11.92 -6.63
CA PRO A 140 -10.10 -10.99 -7.75
C PRO A 140 -10.33 -9.54 -7.33
N SER A 141 -9.37 -8.67 -7.65
CA SER A 141 -9.35 -7.29 -7.20
C SER A 141 -9.18 -6.34 -8.39
N THR A 142 -9.92 -5.24 -8.40
CA THR A 142 -10.00 -4.33 -9.55
C THR A 142 -10.07 -2.86 -9.11
N LEU A 143 -9.37 -1.98 -9.81
CA LEU A 143 -9.51 -0.52 -9.66
C LEU A 143 -10.75 -0.03 -10.44
N LEU A 144 -11.57 0.79 -9.81
CA LEU A 144 -12.72 1.47 -10.40
C LEU A 144 -12.39 2.93 -10.68
N SER A 145 -12.57 3.36 -11.92
CA SER A 145 -12.52 4.79 -12.24
C SER A 145 -13.60 5.54 -11.47
N THR A 146 -13.19 6.54 -10.67
CA THR A 146 -14.07 7.24 -9.74
C THR A 146 -14.90 8.33 -10.41
N ARG A 147 -14.55 8.74 -11.63
CA ARG A 147 -15.23 9.83 -12.38
C ARG A 147 -16.74 9.66 -12.52
N ARG A 148 -17.23 8.41 -12.55
CA ARG A 148 -18.67 8.11 -12.62
C ARG A 148 -19.36 8.25 -11.25
N PHE A 149 -18.63 8.02 -10.16
CA PHE A 149 -19.16 7.88 -8.81
C PHE A 149 -18.94 9.12 -7.93
N GLU A 150 -18.00 9.99 -8.30
CA GLU A 150 -17.75 11.29 -7.65
C GLU A 150 -18.72 12.40 -8.09
N GLN A 151 -19.48 12.18 -9.16
CA GLN A 151 -20.45 13.17 -9.66
C GLN A 151 -21.66 13.29 -8.74
N SER A 152 -22.23 14.50 -8.66
CA SER A 152 -23.47 14.78 -7.95
C SER A 152 -24.57 13.75 -8.31
N PRO A 153 -25.40 13.27 -7.36
CA PRO A 153 -26.43 12.25 -7.61
C PRO A 153 -27.44 12.60 -8.72
N SER A 154 -27.48 13.87 -9.16
CA SER A 154 -28.29 14.35 -10.27
C SER A 154 -27.74 14.02 -11.67
N THR A 155 -26.46 13.63 -11.79
CA THR A 155 -25.77 13.42 -13.08
C THR A 155 -25.15 12.03 -13.26
N SER A 156 -25.07 11.22 -12.20
CA SER A 156 -24.56 9.84 -12.30
C SER A 156 -25.57 8.95 -13.04
N GLU A 157 -25.11 8.25 -14.07
CA GLU A 157 -25.92 7.18 -14.69
C GLU A 157 -26.26 6.11 -13.65
N PRO A 158 -27.54 5.70 -13.54
CA PRO A 158 -27.96 4.71 -12.56
C PRO A 158 -27.22 3.37 -12.77
N LEU A 159 -26.97 2.65 -11.68
CA LEU A 159 -26.43 1.30 -11.73
C LEU A 159 -27.39 0.37 -12.47
N SER A 160 -26.88 -0.40 -13.42
CA SER A 160 -27.69 -1.42 -14.10
C SER A 160 -28.00 -2.61 -13.19
N ASN A 161 -28.99 -3.43 -13.55
CA ASN A 161 -29.31 -4.65 -12.79
C ASN A 161 -28.14 -5.64 -12.73
N ASP A 162 -27.30 -5.66 -13.76
CA ASP A 162 -26.12 -6.53 -13.81
C ASP A 162 -25.06 -6.03 -12.83
N GLU A 163 -24.81 -4.71 -12.78
CA GLU A 163 -23.89 -4.10 -11.82
C GLU A 163 -24.35 -4.30 -10.37
N LEU A 164 -25.65 -4.16 -10.11
CA LEU A 164 -26.23 -4.44 -8.79
C LEU A 164 -26.09 -5.92 -8.41
N SER A 165 -26.14 -6.83 -9.39
CA SER A 165 -25.96 -8.27 -9.13
C SER A 165 -24.51 -8.59 -8.79
N VAL A 166 -23.56 -7.96 -9.48
CA VAL A 166 -22.12 -8.06 -9.16
C VAL A 166 -21.82 -7.48 -7.78
N LEU A 167 -22.36 -6.31 -7.46
CA LEU A 167 -22.09 -5.65 -6.17
C LEU A 167 -22.53 -6.50 -4.97
N LYS A 168 -23.66 -7.22 -5.06
CA LYS A 168 -24.15 -8.08 -3.98
C LYS A 168 -23.16 -9.15 -3.51
N THR A 169 -22.20 -9.55 -4.35
CA THR A 169 -21.14 -10.50 -4.01
C THR A 169 -19.76 -9.83 -3.94
N SER A 170 -19.70 -8.50 -3.98
CA SER A 170 -18.44 -7.75 -4.03
C SER A 170 -18.19 -6.94 -2.76
N VAL A 171 -16.92 -6.87 -2.33
CA VAL A 171 -16.46 -5.94 -1.30
C VAL A 171 -15.97 -4.66 -1.96
N VAL A 172 -16.30 -3.52 -1.37
CA VAL A 172 -15.75 -2.21 -1.75
C VAL A 172 -14.85 -1.72 -0.63
N LEU A 173 -13.56 -1.56 -0.94
CA LEU A 173 -12.57 -0.95 -0.07
C LEU A 173 -12.22 0.44 -0.62
N ASP A 174 -12.83 1.46 -0.02
CA ASP A 174 -12.85 2.84 -0.49
C ASP A 174 -11.73 3.69 0.13
N TYR A 175 -11.57 4.91 -0.40
CA TYR A 175 -10.70 5.94 0.15
C TYR A 175 -11.32 7.31 -0.07
N GLY A 176 -11.57 8.05 1.01
CA GLY A 176 -12.11 9.41 0.96
C GLY A 176 -13.50 9.48 0.35
N LYS A 177 -14.33 8.47 0.60
CA LYS A 177 -15.75 8.36 0.20
C LYS A 177 -16.00 8.38 -1.31
N ARG A 178 -14.98 8.13 -2.15
CA ARG A 178 -15.07 8.19 -3.62
C ARG A 178 -16.05 7.19 -4.21
N LEU A 179 -16.25 6.05 -3.54
CA LEU A 179 -17.17 4.99 -3.91
C LEU A 179 -18.31 4.80 -2.89
N SER A 180 -18.53 5.77 -2.01
CA SER A 180 -19.53 5.68 -0.94
C SER A 180 -20.96 5.46 -1.45
N SER A 181 -21.26 5.86 -2.68
CA SER A 181 -22.54 5.59 -3.35
C SER A 181 -22.79 4.10 -3.60
N LEU A 182 -21.75 3.26 -3.62
CA LEU A 182 -21.85 1.80 -3.79
C LEU A 182 -22.14 1.07 -2.47
N ALA A 183 -21.92 1.72 -1.31
CA ALA A 183 -22.05 1.09 0.01
C ALA A 183 -23.41 0.41 0.28
N PRO A 184 -24.57 0.96 -0.16
CA PRO A 184 -25.87 0.31 0.04
C PRO A 184 -26.10 -0.92 -0.85
N HIS A 185 -25.24 -1.14 -1.85
CA HIS A 185 -25.42 -2.13 -2.90
C HIS A 185 -24.41 -3.27 -2.85
N CYS A 186 -23.29 -3.08 -2.16
CA CYS A 186 -22.23 -4.06 -2.07
C CYS A 186 -22.41 -5.05 -0.90
N LEU A 187 -21.71 -6.19 -0.96
CA LEU A 187 -21.70 -7.20 0.10
C LEU A 187 -21.15 -6.63 1.41
N SER A 188 -20.08 -5.84 1.31
CA SER A 188 -19.50 -5.11 2.43
C SER A 188 -18.73 -3.90 1.94
N TYR A 189 -18.72 -2.86 2.75
CA TYR A 189 -18.06 -1.59 2.48
C TYR A 189 -17.16 -1.21 3.65
N ARG A 190 -15.95 -0.76 3.35
CA ARG A 190 -15.04 -0.13 4.32
C ARG A 190 -14.29 0.99 3.61
N ASP A 191 -14.16 2.13 4.26
CA ASP A 191 -13.31 3.22 3.77
C ASP A 191 -12.01 3.23 4.60
N LEU A 192 -10.88 3.22 3.91
CA LEU A 192 -9.55 3.26 4.52
C LEU A 192 -9.28 4.58 5.24
N SER A 193 -9.90 5.67 4.76
CA SER A 193 -9.78 7.00 5.34
C SER A 193 -10.95 7.88 4.87
N PRO A 194 -12.07 7.91 5.61
CA PRO A 194 -13.27 8.66 5.22
C PRO A 194 -13.07 10.17 5.06
N ASP A 195 -12.03 10.71 5.70
CA ASP A 195 -11.69 12.14 5.67
C ASP A 195 -10.52 12.43 4.70
N GLY A 196 -9.99 11.40 4.02
CA GLY A 196 -8.91 11.53 3.04
C GLY A 196 -7.52 11.75 3.65
N ASP A 197 -7.32 11.38 4.92
CA ASP A 197 -6.01 11.32 5.56
C ASP A 197 -5.22 10.12 5.02
N SER A 198 -4.10 10.40 4.35
CA SER A 198 -3.23 9.40 3.74
C SER A 198 -2.45 8.56 4.75
N ALA A 199 -2.16 9.09 5.94
CA ALA A 199 -1.50 8.33 7.01
C ALA A 199 -2.45 7.28 7.59
N GLN A 200 -3.72 7.64 7.78
CA GLN A 200 -4.75 6.67 8.15
C GLN A 200 -4.91 5.58 7.09
N ALA A 201 -4.97 5.96 5.81
CA ALA A 201 -5.09 5.00 4.72
C ALA A 201 -3.86 4.08 4.60
N ALA A 202 -2.65 4.62 4.75
CA ALA A 202 -1.42 3.84 4.74
C ALA A 202 -1.36 2.85 5.91
N HIS A 203 -1.79 3.27 7.10
CA HIS A 203 -1.91 2.40 8.27
C HIS A 203 -2.87 1.22 7.98
N ALA A 204 -4.02 1.52 7.37
CA ALA A 204 -5.12 0.58 7.19
C ALA A 204 -5.06 -0.27 5.91
N VAL A 205 -4.28 0.08 4.88
CA VAL A 205 -4.43 -0.52 3.53
C VAL A 205 -4.28 -2.05 3.52
N PHE A 206 -3.27 -2.60 4.19
CA PHE A 206 -3.09 -4.06 4.22
C PHE A 206 -4.06 -4.77 5.15
N ASP A 207 -4.46 -4.14 6.26
CA ASP A 207 -5.55 -4.65 7.10
C ASP A 207 -6.87 -4.71 6.31
N GLY A 208 -7.19 -3.64 5.59
CA GLY A 208 -8.36 -3.55 4.73
C GLY A 208 -8.36 -4.61 3.61
N LEU A 209 -7.22 -4.85 2.97
CA LEU A 209 -7.07 -5.90 1.96
C LEU A 209 -7.29 -7.30 2.55
N ARG A 210 -6.71 -7.58 3.72
CA ARG A 210 -6.89 -8.86 4.43
C ARG A 210 -8.32 -9.03 4.94
N TRP A 211 -8.94 -7.98 5.45
CA TRP A 211 -10.36 -8.00 5.82
C TRP A 211 -11.21 -8.33 4.61
N ALA A 212 -10.98 -7.65 3.47
CA ALA A 212 -11.80 -7.78 2.27
C ALA A 212 -11.82 -9.21 1.72
N GLU A 213 -10.68 -9.92 1.71
CA GLU A 213 -10.65 -11.33 1.26
C GLU A 213 -11.23 -12.33 2.26
N ASN A 214 -11.41 -11.94 3.52
CA ASN A 214 -12.00 -12.76 4.57
C ASN A 214 -13.50 -12.51 4.77
N VAL A 215 -14.11 -11.59 3.99
CA VAL A 215 -15.57 -11.42 3.98
C VAL A 215 -16.22 -12.68 3.41
N GLU A 216 -17.15 -13.27 4.16
CA GLU A 216 -17.82 -14.50 3.75
C GLU A 216 -18.60 -14.30 2.43
N ASN A 217 -18.44 -15.21 1.47
CA ASN A 217 -19.07 -15.18 0.14
C ASN A 217 -18.61 -14.03 -0.78
N VAL A 218 -17.47 -13.39 -0.50
CA VAL A 218 -16.89 -12.42 -1.43
C VAL A 218 -16.42 -13.11 -2.72
N GLU A 219 -16.78 -12.52 -3.86
CA GLU A 219 -16.32 -12.96 -5.18
C GLU A 219 -15.35 -11.96 -5.82
N ARG A 220 -15.45 -10.66 -5.48
CA ARG A 220 -14.62 -9.58 -6.04
C ARG A 220 -14.37 -8.48 -5.02
N ILE A 221 -13.25 -7.78 -5.18
CA ILE A 221 -12.90 -6.60 -4.40
C ILE A 221 -12.71 -5.42 -5.35
N TYR A 222 -13.33 -4.29 -5.04
CA TYR A 222 -13.17 -3.04 -5.78
C TYR A 222 -12.50 -1.98 -4.93
N PHE A 223 -11.59 -1.22 -5.55
CA PHE A 223 -10.95 -0.04 -4.98
C PHE A 223 -11.16 1.17 -5.89
N PRO A 224 -11.12 2.41 -5.37
CA PRO A 224 -11.05 3.58 -6.23
C PRO A 224 -9.70 3.65 -6.95
N ASP A 225 -9.72 4.01 -8.22
CA ASP A 225 -8.54 4.48 -8.94
C ASP A 225 -8.13 5.86 -8.41
N LEU A 226 -6.97 5.95 -7.78
CA LEU A 226 -6.50 7.17 -7.13
C LEU A 226 -5.71 8.01 -8.13
N GLU A 227 -6.38 9.00 -8.73
CA GLU A 227 -5.71 10.04 -9.52
C GLU A 227 -4.88 10.93 -8.57
N VAL A 228 -3.56 10.70 -8.55
CA VAL A 228 -2.58 11.57 -7.88
C VAL A 228 -1.75 12.21 -8.99
N GLU A 229 -1.64 13.54 -8.97
CA GLU A 229 -0.75 14.27 -9.88
C GLU A 229 0.69 13.85 -9.54
N ASP A 230 1.26 12.97 -10.37
CA ASP A 230 2.68 12.65 -10.31
C ASP A 230 3.40 13.95 -10.70
N SER A 231 4.00 14.65 -9.73
CA SER A 231 4.72 15.90 -9.93
C SER A 231 6.07 15.66 -10.62
N ASP A 232 6.05 14.91 -11.73
CA ASP A 232 7.19 14.66 -12.61
C ASP A 232 7.44 15.83 -13.57
N ASP A 233 6.65 16.91 -13.51
CA ASP A 233 6.93 18.08 -14.32
C ASP A 233 8.13 18.84 -13.73
N VAL A 234 9.25 18.71 -14.46
CA VAL A 234 10.55 19.30 -14.21
C VAL A 234 10.42 20.82 -14.30
N GLY A 235 9.99 21.45 -13.20
CA GLY A 235 9.85 22.89 -13.17
C GLY A 235 8.99 23.40 -12.04
N ASN A 236 9.59 23.55 -10.86
CA ASN A 236 9.19 24.59 -9.91
C ASN A 236 7.86 24.34 -9.13
N GLY A 237 7.60 23.12 -8.68
CA GLY A 237 6.49 22.80 -7.78
C GLY A 237 6.90 22.64 -6.33
N ASN A 238 6.60 23.63 -5.48
CA ASN A 238 6.55 23.51 -4.01
C ASN A 238 5.32 22.68 -3.54
N GLY A 239 4.90 21.67 -4.32
CA GLY A 239 3.82 20.77 -3.93
C GLY A 239 4.38 19.74 -2.96
N ASP A 240 3.80 19.65 -1.75
CA ASP A 240 4.15 18.60 -0.81
C ASP A 240 3.64 17.27 -1.37
N GLU A 241 4.54 16.49 -1.96
CA GLU A 241 4.25 15.17 -2.49
C GLU A 241 3.77 14.28 -1.34
N ASP A 242 2.49 13.93 -1.34
CA ASP A 242 1.94 13.01 -0.33
C ASP A 242 2.44 11.58 -0.58
N ALA A 243 3.61 11.28 -0.03
CA ALA A 243 4.29 10.01 -0.21
C ALA A 243 3.50 8.82 0.34
N LEU A 244 2.66 9.04 1.36
CA LEU A 244 1.81 7.99 1.91
C LEU A 244 0.65 7.68 0.97
N LEU A 245 0.02 8.71 0.39
CA LEU A 245 -1.01 8.50 -0.63
C LEU A 245 -0.46 7.80 -1.87
N LEU A 246 0.73 8.20 -2.34
CA LEU A 246 1.42 7.53 -3.44
C LEU A 246 1.75 6.06 -3.11
N ALA A 247 2.13 5.77 -1.86
CA ALA A 247 2.33 4.41 -1.40
C ALA A 247 1.02 3.61 -1.42
N VAL A 248 -0.07 4.16 -0.88
CA VAL A 248 -1.41 3.52 -0.89
C VAL A 248 -1.87 3.23 -2.33
N LYS A 249 -1.77 4.22 -3.24
CA LYS A 249 -2.05 4.07 -4.67
C LYS A 249 -1.27 2.92 -5.29
N ASP A 250 0.05 2.86 -5.07
CA ASP A 250 0.89 1.77 -5.58
C ASP A 250 0.46 0.40 -5.02
N ARG A 251 0.11 0.30 -3.73
CA ARG A 251 -0.34 -0.98 -3.13
C ARG A 251 -1.68 -1.44 -3.69
N LEU A 252 -2.66 -0.57 -3.81
CA LEU A 252 -3.97 -0.91 -4.40
C LEU A 252 -3.83 -1.28 -5.88
N THR A 253 -2.97 -0.56 -6.62
CA THR A 253 -2.69 -0.87 -8.03
C THR A 253 -2.10 -2.26 -8.19
N ARG A 254 -1.13 -2.65 -7.36
CA ARG A 254 -0.51 -3.98 -7.38
C ARG A 254 -1.47 -5.07 -6.91
N ALA A 255 -2.28 -4.80 -5.88
CA ALA A 255 -3.33 -5.71 -5.44
C ALA A 255 -4.31 -6.03 -6.59
N ALA A 256 -4.67 -5.01 -7.37
CA ALA A 256 -5.52 -5.13 -8.56
C ALA A 256 -4.78 -5.57 -9.84
N SER A 257 -3.48 -5.91 -9.78
CA SER A 257 -2.66 -6.24 -10.96
C SER A 257 -2.71 -5.16 -12.07
N GLY A 258 -2.95 -3.90 -11.70
CA GLY A 258 -3.11 -2.77 -12.62
C GLY A 258 -4.40 -2.78 -13.44
N VAL A 259 -5.38 -3.62 -13.13
CA VAL A 259 -6.65 -3.69 -13.86
C VAL A 259 -7.55 -2.54 -13.41
N VAL A 260 -7.81 -1.61 -14.33
CA VAL A 260 -8.75 -0.50 -14.15
C VAL A 260 -9.97 -0.71 -15.03
N VAL A 261 -11.16 -0.58 -14.46
CA VAL A 261 -12.44 -0.65 -15.19
C VAL A 261 -13.30 0.58 -14.92
N THR A 262 -14.17 0.91 -15.87
CA THR A 262 -15.13 2.02 -15.77
C THR A 262 -16.55 1.54 -15.42
N THR A 263 -16.80 0.24 -15.54
CA THR A 263 -18.08 -0.41 -15.24
C THR A 263 -17.87 -1.67 -14.41
N LEU A 264 -18.86 -2.02 -13.60
CA LEU A 264 -18.81 -3.22 -12.76
C LEU A 264 -19.15 -4.44 -13.63
N GLN A 265 -18.15 -5.28 -13.88
CA GLN A 265 -18.25 -6.56 -14.62
C GLN A 265 -17.73 -7.71 -13.75
#